data_AF-A0A915B9I9-F1
#
_entry.id   AF-A0A915B9I9-F1
#
_cell.length_a   1.000
_cell.length_b   1.000
_cell.length_c   1.000
_cell.angle_alpha   90.00
_cell.angle_beta   90.00
_cell.angle_gamma   90.00
#
_symmetry.space_group_name_H-M   'P 1'
#
loop_
_entity.id
_entity.type
_entity.pdbx_description
1 polymer ?
#
loop_
_entity_poly.entity_id
_entity_poly.type
_entity_poly.pdbx_seq_one_letter_code
_entity_poly.pdbx_strand_id
1 'polypeptide(L)'
;MYAHSLSIVLVILFATLALTSSASANLQFHACAKYGHGLYVKITDELNCREVREEMHSSSQIVEVLSRAFISANATFCAKVSRTVCTKCFLRWSLAVTRDETAVQNITMSQCVEMQRSQQLNGIRLEQIDANRWSSKQPTEYSYGW
;
A
#
# COMPACT_ATOMS: atom_id res chain seq x y z
N MET A 1 45.25 -62.26 5.09
CA MET A 1 44.01 -62.87 5.64
C MET A 1 43.78 -62.61 7.14
N TYR A 2 44.51 -61.72 7.83
CA TYR A 2 44.31 -61.46 9.27
C TYR A 2 43.47 -60.21 9.60
N ALA A 3 43.43 -59.21 8.72
CA ALA A 3 42.72 -57.94 9.00
C ALA A 3 41.18 -58.05 8.92
N HIS A 4 40.65 -58.89 8.04
CA HIS A 4 39.20 -59.07 7.88
C HIS A 4 38.57 -59.82 9.07
N SER A 5 39.24 -60.83 9.61
CA SER A 5 38.76 -61.58 10.77
C SER A 5 38.75 -60.72 12.04
N LEU A 6 39.73 -59.82 12.20
CA LEU A 6 39.81 -58.93 13.36
C LEU A 6 38.67 -57.90 13.39
N SER A 7 38.28 -57.37 12.21
CA SER A 7 37.18 -56.41 12.09
C SER A 7 35.82 -57.04 12.40
N ILE A 8 35.58 -58.28 11.95
CA ILE A 8 34.33 -58.99 12.22
C ILE A 8 34.17 -59.29 13.71
N VAL A 9 35.25 -59.74 14.38
CA VAL A 9 35.24 -60.00 15.82
C VAL A 9 34.96 -58.72 16.61
N LEU A 10 35.55 -57.59 16.20
CA LEU A 10 35.33 -56.30 16.86
C LEU A 10 33.87 -55.84 16.75
N VAL A 11 33.26 -55.98 15.56
CA VAL A 11 31.86 -55.59 15.33
C VAL A 11 30.90 -56.46 16.14
N ILE A 12 31.16 -57.77 16.23
CA ILE A 12 30.36 -58.68 17.07
C ILE A 12 30.49 -58.32 18.56
N LEU A 13 31.69 -57.94 18.99
CA LEU A 13 31.93 -57.54 20.39
C LEU A 13 31.20 -56.23 20.73
N PHE A 14 31.24 -55.23 19.84
CA PHE A 14 30.51 -53.97 20.03
C PHE A 14 28.99 -54.15 19.96
N ALA A 15 28.50 -55.03 19.07
CA ALA A 15 27.08 -55.33 18.98
C ALA A 15 26.56 -56.00 20.27
N THR A 16 27.31 -56.96 20.83
CA THR A 16 26.92 -57.65 22.08
C THR A 16 27.01 -56.73 23.30
N LEU A 17 27.96 -55.79 23.34
CA LEU A 17 28.04 -54.77 24.41
C LEU A 17 26.88 -53.75 24.35
N ALA A 18 26.43 -53.37 23.15
CA ALA A 18 25.32 -52.44 22.97
C ALA A 18 23.97 -53.07 23.40
N LEU A 19 23.81 -54.39 23.19
CA LEU A 19 22.60 -55.12 23.58
C LEU A 19 22.46 -55.34 25.10
N THR A 20 23.55 -55.35 25.87
CA THR A 20 23.49 -55.55 27.34
C THR A 20 23.34 -54.25 28.15
N SER A 21 23.65 -53.10 27.56
CA SER A 21 23.60 -51.78 28.24
C SER A 21 22.22 -51.12 28.25
N SER A 22 21.24 -51.63 27.50
CA SER A 22 19.87 -51.11 27.44
C SER A 22 18.87 -51.84 28.34
N ALA A 23 19.31 -52.86 29.09
CA ALA A 23 18.47 -53.55 30.07
C ALA A 23 18.41 -52.77 31.41
N SER A 24 17.66 -51.67 31.43
CA SER A 24 17.24 -51.02 32.68
C SER A 24 16.14 -51.84 33.37
N ALA A 25 16.52 -52.96 33.96
CA ALA A 25 15.58 -53.82 34.68
C ALA A 25 15.42 -53.37 36.15
N ASN A 26 14.82 -52.20 36.37
CA ASN A 26 14.13 -51.92 37.64
C ASN A 26 12.62 -52.18 37.48
N LEU A 27 12.28 -53.34 36.91
CA LEU A 27 10.92 -53.87 36.94
C LEU A 27 10.76 -54.69 38.22
N GLN A 28 10.34 -54.04 39.30
CA GLN A 28 9.87 -54.74 40.48
C GLN A 28 8.44 -55.23 40.22
N PHE A 29 8.31 -56.54 40.01
CA PHE A 29 7.00 -57.19 39.92
C PHE A 29 6.48 -57.44 41.33
N HIS A 30 5.42 -56.73 41.72
CA HIS A 30 4.73 -56.97 42.98
C HIS A 30 3.45 -57.77 42.70
N ALA A 31 3.39 -59.00 43.19
CA ALA A 31 2.18 -59.79 43.16
C ALA A 31 1.27 -59.30 44.30
N CYS A 32 0.18 -58.60 43.97
CA CYS A 32 -0.80 -58.20 44.97
C CYS A 32 -1.52 -59.44 45.51
N ALA A 33 -1.44 -59.67 46.81
CA ALA A 33 -2.22 -60.71 47.46
C ALA A 33 -3.72 -60.44 47.27
N LYS A 34 -4.47 -61.48 46.91
CA LYS A 34 -5.91 -61.38 46.69
C LYS A 34 -6.60 -61.40 48.06
N TYR A 35 -6.86 -60.23 48.63
CA TYR A 35 -7.65 -60.12 49.86
C TYR A 35 -9.12 -60.44 49.56
N GLY A 36 -9.77 -61.25 50.39
CA GLY A 36 -11.15 -61.73 50.18
C GLY A 36 -12.24 -60.65 50.31
N HIS A 37 -11.84 -59.42 50.60
CA HIS A 37 -12.68 -58.24 50.65
C HIS A 37 -11.97 -57.10 49.91
N GLY A 38 -12.74 -56.27 49.20
CA GLY A 38 -12.21 -55.07 48.55
C GLY A 38 -11.90 -53.98 49.57
N LEU A 39 -10.92 -53.13 49.26
CA LEU A 39 -10.70 -51.88 49.99
C LEU A 39 -11.66 -50.83 49.44
N TYR A 40 -12.55 -50.30 50.28
CA TYR A 40 -13.39 -49.17 49.91
C TYR A 40 -12.62 -47.88 50.10
N VAL A 41 -12.32 -47.20 49.00
CA VAL A 41 -11.65 -45.90 49.01
C VAL A 41 -12.66 -44.85 48.56
N LYS A 42 -12.87 -43.81 49.37
CA LYS A 42 -13.70 -42.67 48.97
C LYS A 42 -12.89 -41.84 47.96
N ILE A 43 -13.41 -41.69 46.75
CA ILE A 43 -12.87 -40.72 45.79
C ILE A 43 -13.17 -39.33 46.35
N THR A 44 -12.16 -38.46 46.39
CA THR A 44 -12.28 -37.11 46.91
C THR A 44 -13.27 -36.30 46.10
N ASP A 45 -13.97 -35.39 46.77
CA ASP A 45 -14.94 -34.50 46.13
C ASP A 45 -14.23 -33.53 45.15
N GLU A 46 -14.96 -33.01 44.17
CA GLU A 46 -14.41 -32.09 43.16
C GLU A 46 -13.79 -30.85 43.79
N LEU A 47 -12.60 -30.48 43.34
CA LEU A 47 -11.91 -29.28 43.81
C LEU A 47 -12.59 -28.03 43.23
N ASN A 48 -12.81 -27.03 44.08
CA ASN A 48 -13.46 -25.79 43.70
C ASN A 48 -12.48 -24.84 42.99
N CYS A 49 -12.43 -24.90 41.66
CA CYS A 49 -11.59 -24.05 40.82
C CYS A 49 -12.29 -22.72 40.45
N ARG A 50 -12.73 -21.94 41.45
CA ARG A 50 -13.49 -20.69 41.22
C ARG A 50 -12.66 -19.46 40.89
N GLU A 51 -11.35 -19.48 41.14
CA GLU A 51 -10.49 -18.31 40.92
C GLU A 51 -9.72 -18.47 39.61
N VAL A 52 -10.32 -18.00 38.51
CA VAL A 52 -9.55 -17.61 37.32
C VAL A 52 -9.05 -16.20 37.58
N ARG A 53 -7.79 -16.09 37.96
CA ARG A 53 -7.12 -14.80 38.15
C ARG A 53 -6.87 -14.19 36.78
N GLU A 54 -7.84 -13.42 36.26
CA GLU A 54 -7.62 -12.57 35.09
C GLU A 54 -6.66 -11.44 35.48
N GLU A 55 -5.36 -11.71 35.39
CA GLU A 55 -4.36 -10.65 35.45
C GLU A 55 -4.44 -9.85 34.14
N MET A 56 -5.29 -8.83 34.15
CA MET A 56 -5.40 -7.89 33.06
C MET A 56 -4.09 -7.09 32.97
N HIS A 57 -3.12 -7.61 32.19
CA HIS A 57 -1.88 -6.92 31.86
C HIS A 57 -2.19 -5.73 30.94
N SER A 58 -2.65 -4.63 31.54
CA SER A 58 -2.87 -3.37 30.84
C SER A 58 -1.54 -2.63 30.70
N SER A 59 -0.78 -2.93 29.64
CA SER A 59 0.36 -2.10 29.26
C SER A 59 -0.12 -0.91 28.44
N SER A 60 0.05 0.31 28.96
CA SER A 60 -0.17 1.53 28.17
C SER A 60 1.01 1.76 27.24
N GLN A 61 0.78 1.79 25.93
CA GLN A 61 1.78 2.16 24.93
C GLN A 61 1.35 3.46 24.25
N ILE A 62 2.29 4.36 24.04
CA ILE A 62 2.08 5.58 23.25
C ILE A 62 2.26 5.17 21.79
N VAL A 63 1.20 5.28 21.00
CA VAL A 63 1.22 4.98 19.56
C VAL A 63 1.08 6.28 18.80
N GLU A 64 2.05 6.57 17.93
CA GLU A 64 1.96 7.68 16.99
C GLU A 64 1.32 7.19 15.69
N VAL A 65 0.20 7.79 15.31
CA VAL A 65 -0.53 7.47 14.07
C VAL A 65 -0.22 8.54 13.04
N LEU A 66 0.61 8.20 12.06
CA LEU A 66 0.98 9.09 10.98
C LEU A 66 0.05 8.89 9.78
N SER A 67 -0.73 9.92 9.44
CA SER A 67 -1.54 9.97 8.22
C SER A 67 -0.80 10.67 7.09
N ARG A 68 -0.95 10.18 5.85
CA ARG A 68 -0.44 10.87 4.66
C ARG A 68 -1.38 12.01 4.27
N ALA A 69 -0.84 13.22 4.12
CA ALA A 69 -1.54 14.34 3.52
C ALA A 69 -1.04 14.57 2.09
N PHE A 70 -1.94 14.91 1.18
CA PHE A 70 -1.56 15.38 -0.15
C PHE A 70 -1.06 16.82 -0.04
N ILE A 71 0.05 17.11 -0.73
CA ILE A 71 0.60 18.46 -0.83
C ILE A 71 0.18 19.02 -2.18
N SER A 72 -0.44 20.21 -2.17
CA SER A 72 -0.72 20.96 -3.40
C SER A 72 0.57 21.58 -3.94
N ALA A 73 0.86 21.35 -5.21
CA ALA A 73 1.97 22.00 -5.91
C ALA A 73 1.42 23.01 -6.93
N ASN A 74 2.08 24.16 -7.04
CA ASN A 74 1.74 25.14 -8.07
C ASN A 74 2.17 24.61 -9.45
N ALA A 75 1.26 24.72 -10.41
CA ALA A 75 1.52 24.35 -11.80
C ALA A 75 1.18 25.50 -12.73
N THR A 76 2.01 25.70 -13.75
CA THR A 76 1.73 26.63 -14.85
C THR A 76 1.01 25.89 -15.96
N PHE A 77 -0.14 26.41 -16.39
CA PHE A 77 -0.87 25.91 -17.54
C PHE A 77 -0.83 26.93 -18.67
N CYS A 78 -0.43 26.50 -19.86
CA CYS A 78 -0.45 27.32 -21.06
C CYS A 78 -1.23 26.64 -22.17
N ALA A 79 -2.07 27.39 -22.87
CA ALA A 79 -2.82 26.92 -24.01
C ALA A 79 -3.04 28.05 -25.03
N LYS A 80 -3.23 27.67 -26.29
CA LYS A 80 -3.64 28.58 -27.34
C LYS A 80 -5.15 28.46 -27.52
N VAL A 81 -5.87 29.51 -27.16
CA VAL A 81 -7.32 29.58 -27.32
C VAL A 81 -7.62 30.48 -28.52
N SER A 82 -8.26 29.93 -29.55
CA SER A 82 -8.69 30.69 -30.72
C SER A 82 -10.22 30.68 -30.80
N ARG A 83 -10.82 31.87 -30.86
CA ARG A 83 -12.25 32.04 -31.13
C ARG A 83 -12.46 32.49 -32.57
N THR A 84 -13.32 31.81 -33.30
CA THR A 84 -13.70 32.14 -34.68
C THR A 84 -15.18 32.48 -34.71
N VAL A 85 -15.48 33.74 -35.04
CA VAL A 85 -16.85 34.24 -35.19
C VAL A 85 -17.10 34.48 -36.67
N CYS A 86 -18.07 33.76 -37.25
CA CYS A 86 -18.58 34.02 -38.59
C CYS A 86 -19.86 34.84 -38.48
N THR A 87 -19.92 35.92 -39.23
CA THR A 87 -21.10 36.77 -39.34
C THR A 87 -21.62 36.75 -40.77
N LYS A 88 -22.93 36.95 -40.91
CA LYS A 88 -23.61 37.23 -42.16
C LYS A 88 -24.17 38.64 -42.08
N CYS A 89 -23.95 39.43 -43.12
CA CYS A 89 -24.54 40.74 -43.26
C CYS A 89 -25.53 40.76 -44.44
N PHE A 90 -26.57 41.58 -44.33
CA PHE A 90 -27.49 41.88 -45.44
C PHE A 90 -27.55 43.39 -45.62
N LEU A 91 -27.12 43.87 -46.80
CA LEU A 91 -27.12 45.29 -47.19
C LEU A 91 -26.52 46.26 -46.15
N ARG A 92 -25.61 45.79 -45.27
CA ARG A 92 -25.09 46.53 -44.10
C ARG A 92 -26.15 47.03 -43.11
N TRP A 93 -27.41 46.61 -43.24
CA TRP A 93 -28.51 46.98 -42.34
C TRP A 93 -28.66 46.01 -41.18
N SER A 94 -28.26 44.76 -41.38
CA SER A 94 -28.26 43.74 -40.33
C SER A 94 -26.95 42.98 -40.30
N LEU A 95 -26.41 42.75 -39.10
CA LEU A 95 -25.30 41.86 -38.83
C LEU A 95 -25.82 40.73 -37.93
N ALA A 96 -25.66 39.49 -38.37
CA ALA A 96 -26.07 38.31 -37.60
C ALA A 96 -24.89 37.36 -37.48
N VAL A 97 -24.63 36.84 -36.28
CA VAL A 97 -23.64 35.78 -36.06
C VAL A 97 -24.22 34.47 -36.57
N THR A 98 -23.54 33.80 -37.49
CA THR A 98 -23.93 32.49 -38.03
C THR A 98 -23.16 31.34 -37.40
N ARG A 99 -21.95 31.61 -36.90
CA ARG A 99 -21.11 30.61 -36.24
C ARG A 99 -20.22 31.30 -35.22
N ASP A 100 -20.06 30.69 -34.05
CA ASP A 100 -19.14 31.15 -33.01
C ASP A 100 -18.52 29.93 -32.35
N GLU A 101 -17.23 29.71 -32.61
CA GLU A 101 -16.52 28.52 -32.16
C GLU A 101 -15.25 28.90 -31.41
N THR A 102 -15.01 28.21 -30.31
CA THR A 102 -13.76 28.32 -29.56
C THR A 102 -13.01 27.01 -29.64
N ALA A 103 -11.80 27.05 -30.16
CA ALA A 103 -10.88 25.92 -30.21
C ALA A 103 -9.74 26.12 -29.23
N VAL A 104 -9.41 25.07 -28.49
CA VAL A 104 -8.26 25.04 -27.58
C VAL A 104 -7.21 24.13 -28.19
N GLN A 105 -6.02 24.67 -28.38
CA GLN A 105 -4.88 23.99 -28.97
C GLN A 105 -3.75 23.90 -27.94
N ASN A 106 -3.08 22.76 -27.93
CA ASN A 106 -1.88 22.56 -27.13
C ASN A 106 -0.75 23.41 -27.69
N ILE A 107 0.08 23.94 -26.78
CA ILE A 107 1.31 24.64 -27.16
C ILE A 107 2.52 23.82 -26.75
N THR A 108 3.66 24.10 -27.37
CA THR A 108 4.89 23.41 -26.99
C THR A 108 5.38 23.88 -25.61
N MET A 109 6.12 23.02 -24.91
CA MET A 109 6.73 23.37 -23.63
C MET A 109 7.65 24.60 -23.74
N SER A 110 8.41 24.70 -24.82
CA SER A 110 9.27 25.85 -25.10
C SER A 110 8.48 27.16 -25.17
N GLN A 111 7.35 27.17 -25.86
CA GLN A 111 6.46 28.33 -25.97
C GLN A 111 5.84 28.70 -24.63
N CYS A 112 5.44 27.71 -23.82
CA CYS A 112 4.89 27.96 -22.49
C CYS A 112 5.93 28.62 -21.55
N VAL A 113 7.17 28.11 -21.57
CA VAL A 113 8.28 28.68 -20.80
C VAL A 113 8.60 30.10 -21.28
N GLU A 114 8.58 30.33 -22.60
CA GLU A 114 8.77 31.66 -23.17
C GLU A 114 7.66 32.61 -22.69
N MET A 115 6.39 32.23 -22.84
CA MET A 115 5.24 33.00 -22.36
C MET A 115 5.33 33.35 -20.88
N GLN A 116 5.77 32.40 -20.05
CA GLN A 116 5.92 32.61 -18.61
C GLN A 116 7.00 33.66 -18.31
N ARG A 117 8.09 33.70 -19.09
CA ARG A 117 9.22 34.62 -18.87
C ARG A 117 9.03 35.99 -19.50
N SER A 118 8.58 36.03 -20.76
CA SER A 118 8.49 37.24 -21.56
C SER A 118 7.12 37.90 -21.50
N GLN A 119 6.09 37.19 -21.00
CA GLN A 119 4.69 37.58 -21.13
C GLN A 119 4.30 37.89 -22.58
N GLN A 120 4.96 37.22 -23.53
CA GLN A 120 4.77 37.39 -24.95
C GLN A 120 4.82 36.04 -25.66
N LEU A 121 4.10 35.94 -26.77
CA LEU A 121 4.21 34.81 -27.69
C LEU A 121 4.11 35.35 -29.12
N ASN A 122 5.11 35.04 -29.96
CA ASN A 122 5.13 35.49 -31.36
C ASN A 122 4.93 37.01 -31.52
N GLY A 123 5.51 37.81 -30.62
CA GLY A 123 5.37 39.28 -30.61
C GLY A 123 4.03 39.80 -30.07
N ILE A 124 3.10 38.94 -29.68
CA ILE A 124 1.84 39.32 -29.03
C ILE A 124 2.07 39.39 -27.53
N ARG A 125 1.83 40.57 -26.93
CA ARG A 125 1.90 40.75 -25.49
C ARG A 125 0.65 40.19 -24.81
N LEU A 126 0.88 39.45 -23.73
CA LEU A 126 -0.15 38.94 -22.85
C LEU A 126 -0.43 40.00 -21.78
N GLU A 127 -1.71 40.30 -21.60
CA GLU A 127 -2.20 41.20 -20.56
C GLU A 127 -2.73 40.36 -19.40
N GLN A 128 -2.52 40.86 -18.17
CA GLN A 128 -3.04 40.21 -16.98
C GLN A 128 -4.55 40.46 -16.91
N ILE A 129 -5.33 39.38 -16.90
CA ILE A 129 -6.79 39.44 -16.74
C ILE A 129 -7.20 39.14 -15.30
N ASP A 130 -6.41 38.32 -14.59
CA ASP A 130 -6.68 37.92 -13.21
C ASP A 130 -5.36 37.71 -12.45
N ALA A 131 -5.41 37.49 -11.14
CA ALA A 131 -4.26 37.33 -10.26
C ALA A 131 -3.21 36.34 -10.80
N ASN A 132 -3.67 35.22 -11.39
CA ASN A 132 -2.82 34.17 -11.94
C ASN A 132 -3.13 33.85 -13.42
N ARG A 133 -3.75 34.79 -14.17
CA ARG A 133 -4.15 34.56 -15.56
C ARG A 133 -3.71 35.68 -16.49
N TRP A 134 -3.00 35.29 -17.54
CA TRP A 134 -2.57 36.17 -18.62
C TRP A 134 -3.17 35.69 -19.95
N SER A 135 -3.57 36.62 -20.81
CA SER A 135 -4.15 36.31 -22.11
C SER A 135 -3.78 37.39 -23.11
N SER A 136 -3.70 37.01 -24.39
CA SER A 136 -3.79 38.00 -25.47
C SER A 136 -5.18 38.62 -25.51
N LYS A 137 -5.32 39.79 -26.14
CA LYS A 137 -6.58 40.51 -26.33
C LYS A 137 -7.74 39.56 -26.72
N GLN A 138 -8.90 39.76 -26.11
CA GLN A 138 -10.14 39.06 -26.44
C GLN A 138 -11.10 40.07 -27.08
N PRO A 139 -11.12 40.21 -28.41
CA PRO A 139 -12.10 41.06 -29.06
C PRO A 139 -13.51 40.50 -28.81
N THR A 140 -14.35 41.29 -28.13
CA THR A 140 -15.76 40.99 -27.89
C THR A 140 -16.67 41.60 -28.95
N GLU A 141 -16.15 42.57 -29.70
CA GLU A 141 -16.87 43.29 -30.74
C GLU A 141 -16.56 42.74 -32.13
N TYR A 142 -17.58 42.68 -32.97
CA TYR A 142 -17.50 42.33 -34.38
C TYR A 142 -18.16 43.44 -35.19
N SER A 143 -17.43 43.97 -36.17
CA SER A 143 -17.91 45.02 -37.08
C SER A 143 -18.30 44.45 -38.44
N TYR A 144 -18.99 45.26 -39.24
CA TYR A 144 -19.04 45.03 -40.67
C TYR A 144 -17.59 44.97 -41.20
N GLY A 145 -17.23 43.88 -41.88
CA GLY A 145 -15.96 43.79 -42.58
C GLY A 145 -15.89 44.88 -43.66
N TRP A 146 -14.68 45.43 -43.86
CA TRP A 146 -14.38 46.45 -44.86
C TRP A 146 -14.49 45.88 -46.27
#